data_AF-A0A4U9DH88-F1
#
_entry.id   AF-A0A4U9DH88-F1
#
_cell.length_a   1.000
_cell.length_b   1.000
_cell.length_c   1.000
_cell.angle_alpha   90.00
_cell.angle_beta   90.00
_cell.angle_gamma   90.00
#
_symmetry.space_group_name_H-M   'P 1'
#
loop_
_entity.id
_entity.type
_entity.pdbx_description
1 polymer ?
#
loop_
_entity_poly.entity_id
_entity_poly.type
_entity_poly.pdbx_seq_one_letter_code
_entity_poly.pdbx_strand_id
1 'polypeptide(L)'
;MRIPRAYAIASAADRISVPRTGGVGSVGVITMHLDWTQRIKDDGLKVTIITFGSRKAEGSPLRELSEEAFNAIQHDINAMGELFVNTVARNRGISAKAIKGTQAACFMAADGVELGLADEVCPPDAAFRHLLEKTGA
;
A
#
# COMPACT_ATOMS: atom_id res chain seq x y z
N MET A 1 9.53 -0.32 -2.16
CA MET A 1 8.17 -0.85 -1.97
C MET A 1 7.45 -0.08 -0.87
N ARG A 2 6.34 0.58 -1.18
CA ARG A 2 5.51 1.34 -0.23
C ARG A 2 4.12 0.70 -0.20
N ILE A 3 3.85 -0.05 0.86
CA ILE A 3 2.48 -0.41 1.24
C ILE A 3 1.92 0.82 1.97
N PRO A 4 0.72 1.32 1.67
CA PRO A 4 -0.01 2.22 2.56
C PRO A 4 -0.45 1.43 3.80
N ARG A 5 0.53 1.23 4.69
CA ARG A 5 0.46 0.41 5.91
C ARG A 5 -0.67 0.82 6.85
N ALA A 6 -1.07 2.09 6.80
CA ALA A 6 -2.09 2.65 7.68
C ALA A 6 -3.44 1.93 7.51
N TYR A 7 -3.90 1.74 6.28
CA TYR A 7 -5.21 1.13 6.05
C TYR A 7 -5.20 -0.39 6.28
N ALA A 8 -4.08 -1.07 6.02
CA ALA A 8 -3.94 -2.49 6.36
C ALA A 8 -4.12 -2.74 7.86
N ILE A 9 -3.52 -1.89 8.70
CA ILE A 9 -3.68 -1.94 10.15
C ILE A 9 -5.11 -1.55 10.55
N ALA A 10 -5.62 -0.43 10.02
CA ALA A 10 -6.96 0.05 10.34
C ALA A 10 -8.05 -0.98 9.99
N SER A 11 -7.87 -1.73 8.89
CA SER A 11 -8.82 -2.75 8.45
C SER A 11 -9.11 -3.80 9.51
N ALA A 12 -8.17 -4.06 10.43
CA ALA A 12 -8.31 -5.06 11.49
C ALA A 12 -9.09 -4.57 12.71
N ALA A 13 -9.46 -3.29 12.78
CA ALA A 13 -10.28 -2.77 13.87
C ALA A 13 -11.74 -3.22 13.74
N ASP A 14 -12.42 -3.42 14.87
CA ASP A 14 -13.87 -3.71 14.90
C ASP A 14 -14.70 -2.56 14.30
N ARG A 15 -14.17 -1.34 14.39
CA ARG A 15 -14.80 -0.14 13.83
C ARG A 15 -13.77 0.87 13.34
N ILE A 16 -14.04 1.46 12.18
CA ILE A 16 -13.24 2.49 11.52
C ILE A 16 -14.11 3.73 11.35
N SER A 17 -13.83 4.74 12.16
CA SER A 17 -14.41 6.08 12.03
C SER A 17 -13.45 6.96 11.23
N VAL A 18 -13.96 7.68 10.22
CA VAL A 18 -13.16 8.56 9.36
C VAL A 18 -13.71 9.99 9.40
N PRO A 19 -12.89 11.04 9.65
CA PRO A 19 -13.39 12.41 9.63
C PRO A 19 -13.81 12.80 8.20
N ARG A 20 -14.68 13.80 8.05
CA ARG A 20 -15.23 14.23 6.75
C ARG A 20 -14.16 14.52 5.67
N THR A 21 -12.98 14.99 6.07
CA THR A 21 -11.85 15.28 5.18
C THR A 21 -10.80 14.16 5.13
N GLY A 22 -11.04 13.06 5.85
CA GLY A 22 -10.18 11.88 5.84
C GLY A 22 -10.39 11.01 4.60
N GLY A 23 -9.44 10.12 4.38
CA GLY A 23 -9.49 9.17 3.27
C GLY A 23 -9.18 7.74 3.71
N VAL A 24 -9.78 6.78 3.01
CA VAL A 24 -9.57 5.34 3.18
C VAL A 24 -9.27 4.68 1.83
N GLY A 25 -8.96 3.39 1.85
CA GLY A 25 -8.59 2.63 0.65
C GLY A 25 -7.09 2.58 0.46
N SER A 26 -6.62 2.91 -0.74
CA SER A 26 -5.22 2.71 -1.14
C SER A 26 -4.81 1.23 -1.02
N VAL A 27 -5.72 0.29 -1.30
CA VAL A 27 -5.42 -1.14 -1.18
C VAL A 27 -4.59 -1.59 -2.38
N GLY A 28 -3.29 -1.41 -2.29
CA GLY A 28 -2.33 -1.75 -3.35
C GLY A 28 -0.89 -1.63 -2.88
N VAL A 29 0.04 -2.01 -3.75
CA VAL A 29 1.47 -1.99 -3.49
C VAL A 29 2.18 -1.40 -4.69
N ILE A 30 3.07 -0.45 -4.43
CA ILE A 30 3.93 0.13 -5.47
C ILE A 30 5.40 0.04 -5.07
N THR A 31 6.27 -0.04 -6.07
CA THR A 31 7.69 0.19 -5.91
C THR A 31 8.18 0.99 -7.11
N MET A 32 9.30 1.68 -6.93
CA MET A 32 9.89 2.51 -7.97
C MET A 32 11.36 2.12 -8.08
N HIS A 33 11.82 1.96 -9.31
CA HIS A 33 13.23 1.90 -9.65
C HIS A 33 13.60 3.22 -10.32
N LEU A 34 14.74 3.77 -9.96
CA LEU A 34 15.31 4.95 -10.59
C LEU A 34 16.57 4.53 -11.32
N ASP A 35 16.70 4.91 -12.57
CA ASP A 35 17.91 4.67 -13.35
C ASP A 35 18.79 5.93 -13.35
N TRP A 36 19.99 5.83 -12.79
CA TRP A 36 20.97 6.92 -12.74
C TRP A 36 22.12 6.72 -13.74
N THR A 37 22.08 5.71 -14.61
CA THR A 37 23.17 5.39 -15.54
C THR A 37 23.56 6.58 -16.42
N GLN A 38 22.57 7.31 -16.94
CA GLN A 38 22.82 8.53 -17.72
C GLN A 38 23.59 9.58 -16.90
N ARG A 39 23.15 9.85 -15.67
CA ARG A 39 23.79 10.84 -14.80
C ARG A 39 25.22 10.43 -14.41
N ILE A 40 25.41 9.15 -14.08
CA ILE A 40 26.71 8.56 -13.76
C ILE A 40 27.68 8.72 -14.92
N LYS A 41 27.19 8.49 -16.15
CA LYS A 41 27.97 8.68 -17.38
C LYS A 41 28.34 10.15 -17.60
N ASP A 42 27.39 11.07 -17.42
CA ASP A 42 27.60 12.51 -17.57
C ASP A 42 28.62 13.06 -16.55
N ASP A 43 28.61 12.50 -15.33
CA ASP A 43 29.58 12.82 -14.28
C ASP A 43 30.94 12.13 -14.48
N GLY A 44 31.12 11.34 -15.55
CA GLY A 44 32.38 10.66 -15.87
C GLY A 44 32.74 9.49 -14.93
N LEU A 45 31.75 8.96 -14.19
CA LEU A 45 31.97 7.90 -13.22
C LEU A 45 31.82 6.52 -13.87
N LYS A 46 32.65 5.56 -13.41
CA LYS A 46 32.53 4.14 -13.76
C LYS A 46 32.13 3.34 -12.53
N VAL A 47 31.01 2.63 -12.62
CA VAL A 47 30.50 1.77 -11.54
C VAL A 47 30.81 0.30 -11.85
N THR A 48 31.40 -0.39 -10.88
CA THR A 48 31.55 -1.85 -10.88
C THR A 48 30.87 -2.38 -9.63
N ILE A 49 29.84 -3.21 -9.78
CA ILE A 49 29.12 -3.82 -8.65
C ILE A 49 29.68 -5.23 -8.41
N ILE A 50 30.18 -5.48 -7.21
CA ILE A 50 30.72 -6.79 -6.80
C ILE A 50 29.74 -7.42 -5.81
N THR A 51 29.16 -8.56 -6.16
CA THR A 51 28.14 -9.24 -5.33
C THR A 51 28.43 -10.73 -5.14
N PHE A 52 27.99 -11.26 -4.00
CA PHE A 52 27.80 -12.70 -3.82
C PHE A 52 26.37 -13.06 -4.26
N GLY A 53 26.23 -13.60 -5.48
CA GLY A 53 24.96 -13.91 -6.14
C GLY A 53 24.49 -12.84 -7.13
N SER A 54 23.96 -13.26 -8.28
CA SER A 54 23.55 -12.38 -9.39
C SER A 54 22.38 -11.46 -9.03
N ARG A 55 21.47 -11.93 -8.17
CA ARG A 55 20.26 -11.20 -7.78
C ARG A 55 20.48 -10.11 -6.73
N LYS A 56 21.65 -10.05 -6.08
CA LYS A 56 21.87 -9.16 -4.93
C LYS A 56 21.83 -7.67 -5.28
N ALA A 57 22.06 -7.34 -6.55
CA ALA A 57 21.99 -5.98 -7.08
C ALA A 57 20.75 -5.73 -7.96
N GLU A 58 19.72 -6.57 -7.86
CA GLU A 58 18.41 -6.30 -8.47
C GLU A 58 17.83 -5.00 -7.90
N GLY A 59 17.36 -4.13 -8.79
CA GLY A 59 16.85 -2.81 -8.42
C GLY A 59 17.91 -1.78 -8.02
N SER A 60 19.21 -2.06 -8.20
CA SER A 60 20.25 -1.03 -8.04
C SER A 60 20.00 0.13 -9.01
N PRO A 61 20.07 1.40 -8.57
CA PRO A 61 19.88 2.55 -9.45
C PRO A 61 21.09 2.82 -10.35
N LEU A 62 22.21 2.13 -10.09
CA LEU A 62 23.48 2.34 -10.80
C LEU A 62 23.58 1.53 -12.10
N ARG A 63 22.54 0.78 -12.45
CA ARG A 63 22.42 -0.01 -13.68
C ARG A 63 20.98 0.03 -14.17
N GLU A 64 20.83 -0.20 -15.47
CA GLU A 64 19.52 -0.44 -16.08
C GLU A 64 18.85 -1.65 -15.43
N LEU A 65 17.53 -1.57 -15.28
CA LEU A 65 16.74 -2.66 -14.73
C LEU A 65 16.61 -3.77 -15.77
N SER A 66 17.19 -4.93 -15.49
CA SER A 66 17.05 -6.09 -16.37
C SER A 66 15.62 -6.65 -16.34
N GLU A 67 15.19 -7.28 -17.44
CA GLU A 67 13.86 -7.91 -17.53
C GLU A 67 13.66 -8.98 -16.44
N GLU A 68 14.69 -9.78 -16.13
CA GLU A 68 14.65 -10.77 -15.05
C GLU A 68 14.37 -10.10 -13.69
N ALA A 69 15.05 -8.99 -13.39
CA ALA A 69 14.86 -8.24 -12.16
C ALA A 69 13.47 -7.59 -12.12
N PHE A 70 13.02 -7.04 -13.24
CA PHE A 70 11.67 -6.46 -13.36
C PHE A 70 10.60 -7.51 -13.07
N ASN A 71 10.69 -8.68 -13.71
CA ASN A 71 9.72 -9.77 -13.55
C ASN A 71 9.72 -10.31 -12.11
N ALA A 72 10.89 -10.47 -11.49
CA ALA A 72 11.00 -10.87 -10.09
C ALA A 72 10.35 -9.85 -9.15
N ILE A 73 10.65 -8.55 -9.33
CA ILE A 73 10.04 -7.47 -8.53
C ILE A 73 8.53 -7.40 -8.76
N GLN A 74 8.07 -7.54 -10.01
CA GLN A 74 6.64 -7.53 -10.34
C GLN A 74 5.90 -8.72 -9.72
N HIS A 75 6.54 -9.90 -9.67
CA HIS A 75 6.00 -11.06 -8.98
C HIS A 75 5.78 -10.78 -7.49
N ASP A 76 6.78 -10.21 -6.81
CA ASP A 76 6.67 -9.85 -5.40
C ASP A 76 5.55 -8.81 -5.16
N ILE A 77 5.47 -7.78 -6.01
CA ILE A 77 4.42 -6.75 -5.95
C ILE A 77 3.03 -7.37 -6.11
N ASN A 78 2.85 -8.29 -7.05
CA ASN A 78 1.58 -8.98 -7.27
C ASN A 78 1.21 -9.85 -6.06
N ALA A 79 2.16 -10.65 -5.55
CA ALA A 79 1.93 -11.51 -4.39
C ALA A 79 1.53 -10.71 -3.15
N MET A 80 2.21 -9.59 -2.90
CA MET A 80 1.91 -8.70 -1.78
C MET A 80 0.59 -7.94 -1.97
N GLY A 81 0.28 -7.54 -3.21
CA GLY A 81 -1.01 -6.94 -3.57
C GLY A 81 -2.18 -7.89 -3.30
N GLU A 82 -2.08 -9.14 -3.73
CA GLU A 82 -3.08 -10.19 -3.46
C GLU A 82 -3.25 -10.44 -1.96
N LEU A 83 -2.15 -10.52 -1.21
CA LEU A 83 -2.20 -10.68 0.25
C LEU A 83 -2.93 -9.52 0.91
N PHE A 84 -2.66 -8.28 0.48
CA PHE A 84 -3.30 -7.10 1.04
C PHE A 84 -4.80 -7.05 0.71
N VAL A 85 -5.17 -7.32 -0.54
CA VAL A 85 -6.57 -7.44 -0.97
C VAL A 85 -7.32 -8.45 -0.10
N ASN A 86 -6.78 -9.66 0.05
CA ASN A 86 -7.42 -10.72 0.81
C ASN A 86 -7.51 -10.40 2.30
N THR A 87 -6.52 -9.67 2.84
CA THR A 87 -6.51 -9.22 4.23
C THR A 87 -7.62 -8.20 4.49
N VAL A 88 -7.75 -7.18 3.64
CA VAL A 88 -8.82 -6.18 3.75
C VAL A 88 -10.19 -6.81 3.53
N ALA A 89 -10.32 -7.65 2.50
CA ALA A 89 -11.55 -8.37 2.18
C ALA A 89 -12.07 -9.16 3.39
N ARG A 90 -11.19 -9.95 4.02
CA ARG A 90 -11.52 -10.71 5.23
C ARG A 90 -11.92 -9.80 6.38
N ASN A 91 -11.10 -8.79 6.69
CA ASN A 91 -11.32 -8.00 7.89
C ASN A 91 -12.57 -7.08 7.79
N ARG A 92 -12.92 -6.63 6.58
CA ARG A 92 -14.06 -5.73 6.33
C ARG A 92 -15.32 -6.43 5.86
N GLY A 93 -15.28 -7.75 5.63
CA GLY A 93 -16.41 -8.50 5.07
C GLY A 93 -16.77 -8.11 3.64
N ILE A 94 -15.83 -7.52 2.89
CA ILE A 94 -16.01 -7.11 1.49
C ILE A 94 -15.41 -8.18 0.59
N SER A 95 -16.06 -8.48 -0.55
CA SER A 95 -15.48 -9.44 -1.50
C SER A 95 -14.12 -8.98 -2.03
N ALA A 96 -13.17 -9.91 -2.18
CA ALA A 96 -11.87 -9.60 -2.80
C ALA A 96 -12.02 -9.00 -4.20
N LYS A 97 -13.05 -9.40 -4.96
CA LYS A 97 -13.36 -8.82 -6.28
C LYS A 97 -13.71 -7.33 -6.18
N ALA A 98 -14.51 -6.93 -5.21
CA ALA A 98 -14.86 -5.53 -5.00
C ALA A 98 -13.63 -4.71 -4.58
N ILE A 99 -12.79 -5.23 -3.67
CA ILE A 99 -11.53 -4.58 -3.29
C ILE A 99 -10.60 -4.41 -4.49
N LYS A 100 -10.41 -5.44 -5.32
CA LYS A 100 -9.63 -5.32 -6.58
C LYS A 100 -10.23 -4.30 -7.54
N GLY A 101 -11.57 -4.22 -7.60
CA GLY A 101 -12.30 -3.24 -8.42
C GLY A 101 -11.98 -1.79 -8.07
N THR A 102 -11.50 -1.51 -6.86
CA THR A 102 -11.05 -0.17 -6.46
C THR A 102 -9.78 0.30 -7.15
N GLN A 103 -9.01 -0.62 -7.76
CA GLN A 103 -7.73 -0.33 -8.43
C GLN A 103 -6.77 0.51 -7.55
N ALA A 104 -6.75 0.19 -6.24
CA ALA A 104 -5.94 0.88 -5.23
C ALA A 104 -6.19 2.40 -5.10
N ALA A 105 -7.36 2.89 -5.54
CA ALA A 105 -7.75 4.28 -5.36
C ALA A 105 -7.93 4.66 -3.89
N CYS A 106 -7.80 5.95 -3.62
CA CYS A 106 -8.16 6.57 -2.34
C CYS A 106 -9.58 7.10 -2.44
N PHE A 107 -10.35 6.93 -1.37
CA PHE A 107 -11.74 7.37 -1.29
C PHE A 107 -11.91 8.35 -0.15
N MET A 108 -12.70 9.40 -0.38
CA MET A 108 -13.10 10.32 0.68
C MET A 108 -14.04 9.61 1.65
N ALA A 109 -14.17 10.19 2.85
CA ALA A 109 -14.91 9.61 3.97
C ALA A 109 -16.28 9.01 3.60
N ALA A 110 -17.12 9.76 2.86
CA ALA A 110 -18.46 9.31 2.48
C ALA A 110 -18.42 8.08 1.56
N ASP A 111 -17.67 8.16 0.46
CA ASP A 111 -17.50 7.06 -0.50
C ASP A 111 -16.87 5.83 0.16
N GLY A 112 -15.93 6.07 1.09
CA GLY A 112 -15.30 5.01 1.87
C GLY A 112 -16.28 4.24 2.76
N VAL A 113 -17.25 4.93 3.35
CA VAL A 113 -18.33 4.28 4.13
C VAL A 113 -19.28 3.53 3.21
N GLU A 114 -19.66 4.10 2.06
CA GLU A 114 -20.53 3.44 1.07
C GLU A 114 -19.91 2.15 0.54
N LEU A 115 -18.59 2.13 0.31
CA LEU A 115 -17.83 0.95 -0.11
C LEU A 115 -17.56 -0.05 1.02
N GLY A 116 -17.93 0.26 2.27
CA GLY A 116 -17.67 -0.56 3.46
C GLY A 116 -16.22 -0.50 3.98
N LEU A 117 -15.39 0.36 3.39
CA LEU A 117 -13.99 0.57 3.80
C LEU A 117 -13.90 1.35 5.13
N ALA A 118 -14.95 2.06 5.52
CA ALA A 118 -15.12 2.63 6.85
C ALA A 118 -16.55 2.36 7.36
N ASP A 119 -16.77 2.55 8.66
CA ASP A 119 -18.07 2.29 9.29
C ASP A 119 -18.89 3.57 9.47
N GLU A 120 -18.23 4.73 9.65
CA GLU A 120 -18.91 6.00 9.80
C GLU A 120 -18.04 7.21 9.45
N VAL A 121 -18.69 8.30 9.06
CA VAL A 121 -18.06 9.62 9.00
C VAL A 121 -18.20 10.28 10.37
N CYS A 122 -17.10 10.43 11.09
CA CYS A 122 -17.13 10.90 12.47
C CYS A 122 -15.81 11.62 12.83
N PRO A 123 -15.85 12.79 13.48
CA PRO A 123 -14.65 13.46 13.93
C PRO A 123 -14.00 12.71 15.11
N PRO A 124 -12.67 12.83 15.32
CA PRO A 124 -11.93 12.00 16.28
C PRO A 124 -12.43 12.09 17.72
N ASP A 125 -12.86 13.28 18.16
CA ASP A 125 -13.37 13.52 19.51
C ASP A 125 -14.71 12.79 19.76
N ALA A 126 -15.57 12.73 18.76
CA ALA A 126 -16.82 11.98 18.82
C ALA A 126 -16.56 10.47 18.74
N ALA A 127 -15.64 10.04 17.88
CA ALA A 127 -15.25 8.63 17.78
C ALA A 127 -14.68 8.10 19.11
N PHE A 128 -13.86 8.91 19.80
CA PHE A 128 -13.34 8.58 21.12
C PHE A 128 -14.44 8.48 22.18
N ARG A 129 -15.40 9.42 22.18
CA ARG A 129 -16.57 9.36 23.07
C ARG A 129 -17.42 8.10 22.84
N HIS A 130 -17.69 7.75 21.58
CA HIS A 130 -18.40 6.51 21.23
C HIS A 130 -17.65 5.25 21.72
N LEU A 131 -16.32 5.28 21.72
CA LEU A 131 -15.51 4.19 22.25
C LEU A 131 -15.71 4.04 23.76
N LEU A 132 -15.60 5.15 24.51
CA LEU A 132 -15.79 5.16 25.97
C LEU A 132 -17.16 4.60 26.37
N GLU A 133 -18.21 5.05 25.69
CA GLU A 133 -19.59 4.57 25.89
C GLU A 133 -19.70 3.05 25.68
N LYS A 134 -19.02 2.50 24.66
CA LYS A 134 -19.03 1.05 24.38
C LYS A 134 -18.20 0.24 25.36
N THR A 135 -17.10 0.80 25.89
CA THR A 135 -16.20 0.08 26.80
C THR A 135 -16.59 0.23 28.28
N GLY A 136 -17.56 1.09 28.61
CA GLY A 136 -18.00 1.35 29.97
C GLY A 136 -16.96 2.04 30.85
N ALA A 137 -16.08 2.83 30.23
CA ALA A 137 -15.00 3.59 30.88
C ALA A 137 -15.41 5.04 31.16
#